data_AF-A2GEX6-F1
#
_entry.id   AF-A2GEX6-F1
#
_cell.length_a   1.000
_cell.length_b   1.000
_cell.length_c   1.000
_cell.angle_alpha   90.00
_cell.angle_beta   90.00
_cell.angle_gamma   90.00
#
_symmetry.space_group_name_H-M   'P 1'
#
loop_
_entity.id
_entity.type
_entity.pdbx_description
1 polymer ?
#
loop_
_entity_poly.entity_id
_entity_poly.type
_entity_poly.pdbx_seq_one_letter_code
_entity_poly.pdbx_strand_id
1 'polypeptide(L)'
;MTLLKEFDLNVYDYVSICSIANKLFENRVYFPNGNLYDLSNKPREFISRCIQGGRCMLSDNIKQKSEKKLIADFDAVSLYPSAIARLYTLEGIPKVMKDEMLSTEYLMRHLFDDDQKEPIGEKFMSGFFVLIKITEIGIHRHFPLIVCDPELNPELNVPRSSNTCCLMYVDHITLQDLIKYQGVKCEVLQGYYYDGNRDIRIRDESKEVV
;
A
#
# COMPACT_ATOMS: atom_id res chain seq x y z
N MET A 1 -31.00 13.55 -1.49
CA MET A 1 -30.49 12.67 -0.41
C MET A 1 -29.41 13.45 0.32
N THR A 2 -29.54 13.71 1.62
CA THR A 2 -28.61 14.55 2.40
C THR A 2 -27.76 13.67 3.31
N LEU A 3 -26.49 14.02 3.55
CA LEU A 3 -25.56 13.25 4.41
C LEU A 3 -26.17 12.89 5.78
N LEU A 4 -26.88 13.84 6.40
CA LEU A 4 -27.57 13.63 7.67
C LEU A 4 -28.65 12.54 7.61
N LYS A 5 -29.35 12.39 6.48
CA LYS A 5 -30.44 11.41 6.34
C LYS A 5 -29.93 9.99 6.11
N GLU A 6 -28.80 9.85 5.43
CA GLU A 6 -28.26 8.53 5.03
C GLU A 6 -27.21 7.99 5.99
N PHE A 7 -26.39 8.89 6.55
CA PHE A 7 -25.22 8.50 7.32
C PHE A 7 -25.28 8.97 8.77
N ASP A 8 -26.34 9.71 9.16
CA ASP A 8 -26.47 10.34 10.47
C ASP A 8 -25.28 11.29 10.78
N LEU A 9 -24.72 11.92 9.74
CA LEU A 9 -23.61 12.86 9.85
C LEU A 9 -24.07 14.28 9.47
N ASN A 10 -24.00 15.20 10.43
CA ASN A 10 -24.27 16.60 10.19
C ASN A 10 -23.00 17.32 9.70
N VAL A 11 -23.08 17.95 8.52
CA VAL A 11 -21.96 18.65 7.89
C VAL A 11 -21.40 19.80 8.74
N TYR A 12 -22.22 20.40 9.61
CA TYR A 12 -21.80 21.50 10.47
C TYR A 12 -20.92 21.05 11.64
N ASP A 13 -20.86 19.76 11.94
CA ASP A 13 -20.05 19.22 13.04
C ASP A 13 -18.58 18.97 12.64
N TYR A 14 -18.23 19.17 11.37
CA TYR A 14 -16.93 18.81 10.81
C TYR A 14 -16.28 19.98 10.05
N VAL A 15 -14.96 20.12 10.21
CA VAL A 15 -14.18 21.20 9.60
C VAL A 15 -13.90 20.96 8.12
N SER A 16 -13.92 19.71 7.65
CA SER A 16 -13.60 19.35 6.28
C SER A 16 -14.34 18.09 5.80
N ILE A 17 -14.47 17.96 4.48
CA ILE A 17 -15.02 16.75 3.85
C ILE A 17 -14.22 15.49 4.22
N CYS A 18 -12.90 15.61 4.39
CA CYS A 18 -12.05 14.51 4.83
C CYS A 18 -12.40 14.06 6.26
N SER A 19 -12.76 14.99 7.15
CA SER A 19 -13.17 14.66 8.52
C SER A 19 -14.51 13.91 8.52
N ILE A 20 -15.45 14.32 7.66
CA ILE A 20 -16.74 13.63 7.47
C ILE A 20 -16.51 12.22 6.94
N ALA A 21 -15.70 12.08 5.88
CA ALA A 21 -15.38 10.78 5.29
C ALA A 21 -14.70 9.85 6.30
N ASN A 22 -13.69 10.33 7.02
CA ASN A 22 -13.02 9.55 8.07
C ASN A 22 -14.02 9.11 9.14
N LYS A 23 -14.94 9.99 9.55
CA LYS A 23 -15.94 9.65 10.56
C LYS A 23 -16.93 8.59 10.08
N LEU A 24 -17.30 8.62 8.80
CA LEU A 24 -18.11 7.56 8.19
C LEU A 24 -17.39 6.21 8.28
N PHE A 25 -16.11 6.14 7.89
CA PHE A 25 -15.31 4.92 7.97
C PHE A 25 -15.08 4.46 9.42
N GLU A 26 -14.84 5.38 10.35
CA GLU A 26 -14.77 5.07 11.78
C GLU A 26 -16.03 4.33 12.26
N ASN A 27 -17.20 4.90 11.98
CA ASN A 27 -18.46 4.39 12.49
C ASN A 27 -18.88 3.06 11.84
N ARG A 28 -18.59 2.87 10.54
CA ARG A 28 -19.08 1.72 9.77
C ARG A 28 -18.04 0.61 9.56
N VAL A 29 -16.76 0.95 9.54
CA VAL A 29 -15.66 0.00 9.26
C VAL A 29 -14.81 -0.22 10.50
N TYR A 30 -14.25 0.85 11.06
CA TYR A 30 -13.15 0.69 12.02
C TYR A 30 -13.63 0.28 13.42
N PHE A 31 -14.57 1.00 14.01
CA PHE A 31 -15.08 0.71 15.35
C PHE A 31 -15.86 -0.61 15.44
N PRO A 32 -16.70 -1.00 14.45
CA PRO A 32 -17.41 -2.28 14.49
C PRO A 32 -16.50 -3.51 14.46
N ASN A 33 -15.24 -3.38 14.00
CA ASN A 33 -14.29 -4.48 14.03
C ASN A 33 -13.87 -4.84 15.46
N GLY A 34 -13.58 -3.82 16.29
CA GLY A 34 -13.16 -3.99 17.69
C GLY A 34 -11.71 -4.46 17.89
N ASN A 35 -10.98 -4.81 16.83
CA ASN A 35 -9.60 -5.30 16.85
C ASN A 35 -8.66 -4.47 15.93
N LEU A 36 -9.06 -3.24 15.60
CA LEU A 36 -8.24 -2.26 14.92
C LEU A 36 -7.76 -1.21 15.92
N TYR A 37 -6.50 -0.81 15.80
CA TYR A 37 -5.84 0.07 16.77
C TYR A 37 -5.14 1.23 16.08
N ASP A 38 -5.20 2.40 16.72
CA ASP A 38 -4.42 3.56 16.29
C ASP A 38 -2.92 3.32 16.45
N LEU A 39 -2.16 3.64 15.41
CA LEU A 39 -0.70 3.59 15.45
C LEU A 39 -0.14 4.88 16.05
N SER A 40 0.84 4.73 16.94
CA SER A 40 1.57 5.85 17.54
C SER A 40 3.09 5.66 17.46
N ASN A 41 3.84 6.76 17.61
CA ASN A 41 5.30 6.77 17.73
C ASN A 41 6.04 6.02 16.59
N LYS A 42 6.99 5.15 16.93
CA LYS A 42 7.92 4.49 16.01
C LYS A 42 7.21 3.60 14.98
N PRO A 43 6.26 2.70 15.35
CA PRO A 43 5.51 1.93 14.35
C PRO A 43 4.75 2.83 13.36
N ARG A 44 4.12 3.90 13.84
CA ARG A 44 3.40 4.87 12.98
C ARG A 44 4.36 5.52 11.98
N GLU A 45 5.49 6.01 12.46
CA GLU A 45 6.50 6.65 11.60
C GLU A 45 7.03 5.66 10.55
N PHE A 46 7.39 4.44 10.96
CA PHE A 46 7.91 3.43 10.05
C PHE A 46 6.90 3.03 8.98
N ILE A 47 5.67 2.68 9.37
CA ILE A 47 4.62 2.24 8.45
C ILE A 47 4.24 3.39 7.49
N SER A 48 4.25 4.64 7.96
CA SER A 48 3.96 5.79 7.11
C SER A 48 4.97 5.97 5.96
N ARG A 49 6.23 5.53 6.13
CA ARG A 49 7.24 5.58 5.07
C ARG A 49 6.97 4.57 3.94
N CYS A 50 6.17 3.53 4.21
CA CYS A 50 5.74 2.58 3.18
C CYS A 50 4.63 3.16 2.29
N ILE A 51 3.98 4.26 2.71
CA ILE A 51 2.92 4.90 1.94
C ILE A 51 3.55 5.74 0.83
N GLN A 52 3.26 5.35 -0.42
CA GLN A 52 3.65 6.11 -1.61
C GLN A 52 2.42 6.75 -2.25
N GLY A 53 2.60 7.95 -2.81
CA GLY A 53 1.56 8.62 -3.58
C GLY A 53 1.38 8.02 -4.98
N GLY A 54 0.48 8.64 -5.76
CA GLY A 54 0.26 8.26 -7.15
C GLY A 54 1.53 8.42 -7.99
N ARG A 55 1.75 7.49 -8.93
CA ARG A 55 2.88 7.54 -9.86
C ARG A 55 2.57 8.50 -11.00
N CYS A 56 3.35 9.57 -11.12
CA CYS A 56 3.28 10.51 -12.23
C CYS A 56 4.61 10.49 -12.98
N MET A 57 4.61 9.89 -14.17
CA MET A 57 5.82 9.79 -15.00
C MET A 57 5.47 9.63 -16.48
N LEU A 58 6.44 9.95 -17.34
CA LEU A 58 6.43 9.58 -18.75
C LEU A 58 7.22 8.28 -18.94
N SER A 59 7.01 7.58 -20.06
CA SER A 59 7.85 6.43 -20.44
C SER A 59 9.33 6.81 -20.34
N ASP A 60 10.08 6.03 -19.55
CA ASP A 60 11.51 6.19 -19.31
C ASP A 60 11.91 7.57 -18.72
N ASN A 61 10.95 8.31 -18.17
CA ASN A 61 11.11 9.71 -17.75
C ASN A 61 11.56 10.66 -18.86
N ILE A 62 11.29 10.33 -20.14
CA ILE A 62 11.67 11.13 -21.30
C ILE A 62 10.48 11.89 -21.84
N LYS A 63 10.67 13.18 -22.14
CA LYS A 63 9.66 14.03 -22.78
C LYS A 63 9.28 13.47 -24.15
N GLN A 64 8.00 13.17 -24.33
CA GLN A 64 7.45 12.64 -25.57
C GLN A 64 6.98 13.78 -26.49
N LYS A 65 7.14 13.63 -27.80
CA LYS A 65 6.59 14.53 -28.84
C LYS A 65 5.89 13.67 -29.90
N SER A 66 4.65 14.00 -30.23
CA SER A 66 3.90 13.34 -31.30
C SER A 66 3.52 14.38 -32.35
N GLU A 67 4.08 14.28 -33.56
CA GLU A 67 3.76 15.18 -34.68
C GLU A 67 2.69 14.61 -35.61
N LYS A 68 2.49 13.28 -35.62
CA LYS A 68 1.66 12.58 -36.61
C LYS A 68 0.81 11.43 -36.06
N LYS A 69 0.88 11.13 -34.75
CA LYS A 69 0.09 10.04 -34.14
C LYS A 69 -1.06 10.61 -33.34
N LEU A 70 -2.23 10.01 -33.50
CA LEU A 70 -3.39 10.24 -32.62
C LEU A 70 -3.03 9.75 -31.22
N ILE A 71 -3.39 10.55 -30.21
CA ILE A 71 -3.21 10.22 -28.80
C ILE A 71 -4.56 9.77 -28.27
N ALA A 72 -4.58 8.63 -27.58
CA ALA A 72 -5.72 8.17 -26.79
C ALA A 72 -5.36 8.34 -25.31
N ASP A 73 -6.29 8.90 -24.55
CA ASP A 73 -6.17 9.05 -23.11
C ASP A 73 -7.08 8.03 -22.42
N PHE A 74 -6.54 7.34 -21.42
CA PHE A 74 -7.25 6.33 -20.64
C PHE A 74 -7.17 6.72 -19.17
N ASP A 75 -8.33 7.01 -18.59
CA ASP A 75 -8.46 7.31 -17.17
C ASP A 75 -9.27 6.21 -16.47
N ALA A 76 -8.82 5.85 -15.27
CA ALA A 76 -9.48 4.82 -14.48
C ALA A 76 -10.64 5.42 -13.70
N VAL A 77 -11.83 4.83 -13.83
CA VAL A 77 -13.02 5.28 -13.10
C VAL A 77 -12.81 5.05 -11.59
N SER A 78 -12.77 6.13 -10.83
CA SER A 78 -12.70 6.11 -9.36
C SER A 78 -11.59 5.18 -8.84
N LEU A 79 -10.34 5.42 -9.26
CA LEU A 79 -9.21 4.53 -8.98
C LEU A 79 -9.06 4.15 -7.50
N TYR A 80 -9.05 5.14 -6.59
CA TYR A 80 -8.91 4.86 -5.15
C TYR A 80 -10.10 4.09 -4.55
N PRO A 81 -11.37 4.52 -4.74
CA PRO A 81 -12.52 3.71 -4.31
C PRO A 81 -12.50 2.28 -4.87
N SER A 82 -12.15 2.13 -6.15
CA SER A 82 -11.99 0.83 -6.80
C SER A 82 -10.88 -0.02 -6.15
N ALA A 83 -9.78 0.59 -5.72
CA ALA A 83 -8.71 -0.09 -5.00
C ALA A 83 -9.17 -0.50 -3.59
N ILE A 84 -9.83 0.41 -2.85
CA ILE A 84 -10.35 0.13 -1.50
C ILE A 84 -11.35 -1.04 -1.53
N ALA A 85 -12.18 -1.14 -2.58
CA ALA A 85 -13.09 -2.26 -2.79
C ALA A 85 -12.41 -3.64 -2.93
N ARG A 86 -11.08 -3.69 -3.09
CA ARG A 86 -10.26 -4.92 -3.16
C ARG A 86 -9.32 -5.08 -1.95
N LEU A 87 -9.13 -4.03 -1.17
CA LEU A 87 -8.24 -4.02 0.00
C LEU A 87 -8.92 -4.55 1.26
N TYR A 88 -8.19 -4.55 2.36
CA TYR A 88 -8.61 -4.99 3.69
C TYR A 88 -7.85 -4.20 4.74
N THR A 89 -8.36 -4.22 5.97
CA THR A 89 -7.63 -3.74 7.16
C THR A 89 -6.94 -4.92 7.86
N LEU A 90 -5.81 -4.64 8.52
CA LEU A 90 -5.05 -5.64 9.28
C LEU A 90 -5.44 -5.56 10.75
N GLU A 91 -5.93 -6.66 11.31
CA GLU A 91 -6.29 -6.72 12.72
C GLU A 91 -5.08 -6.89 13.65
N GLY A 92 -5.21 -6.38 14.87
CA GLY A 92 -4.20 -6.47 15.90
C GLY A 92 -3.17 -5.34 15.86
N ILE A 93 -2.04 -5.57 16.53
CA ILE A 93 -0.96 -4.60 16.71
C ILE A 93 0.26 -5.08 15.92
N PRO A 94 0.99 -4.18 15.22
CA PRO A 94 2.19 -4.56 14.48
C PRO A 94 3.25 -5.13 15.42
N LYS A 95 3.84 -6.26 15.03
CA LYS A 95 4.92 -6.94 15.75
C LYS A 95 6.24 -6.73 15.01
N VAL A 96 7.31 -6.45 15.77
CA VAL A 96 8.65 -6.29 15.22
C VAL A 96 9.10 -7.64 14.64
N MET A 97 9.64 -7.63 13.42
CA MET A 97 10.21 -8.82 12.80
C MET A 97 11.46 -9.29 13.54
N LYS A 98 11.62 -10.60 13.63
CA LYS A 98 12.82 -11.25 14.16
C LYS A 98 13.79 -11.57 13.02
N ASP A 99 15.04 -11.84 13.35
CA ASP A 99 16.11 -12.10 12.38
C ASP A 99 15.76 -13.25 11.42
N GLU A 100 15.10 -14.30 11.90
CA GLU A 100 14.68 -15.42 11.06
C GLU A 100 13.63 -15.06 10.00
N MET A 101 12.93 -13.93 10.19
CA MET A 101 11.89 -13.43 9.28
C MET A 101 12.45 -12.49 8.20
N LEU A 102 13.71 -12.07 8.32
CA LEU A 102 14.34 -11.07 7.45
C LEU A 102 14.82 -11.68 6.11
N SER A 103 13.94 -12.45 5.44
CA SER A 103 14.16 -12.91 4.08
C SER A 103 12.88 -12.84 3.25
N THR A 104 13.05 -12.55 1.97
CA THR A 104 11.93 -12.47 1.03
C THR A 104 11.19 -13.81 0.96
N GLU A 105 11.93 -14.92 0.96
CA GLU A 105 11.38 -16.27 0.93
C GLU A 105 10.53 -16.57 2.17
N TYR A 106 11.00 -16.16 3.37
CA TYR A 106 10.24 -16.35 4.60
C TYR A 106 8.95 -15.55 4.57
N LEU A 107 9.01 -14.27 4.19
CA LEU A 107 7.83 -13.41 4.11
C LEU A 107 6.80 -13.95 3.12
N MET A 108 7.22 -14.32 1.90
CA MET A 108 6.30 -14.86 0.88
C MET A 108 5.68 -16.20 1.28
N ARG A 109 6.45 -17.05 1.97
CA ARG A 109 5.96 -18.36 2.45
C ARG A 109 4.87 -18.21 3.51
N HIS A 110 5.03 -17.28 4.44
CA HIS A 110 4.13 -17.14 5.59
C HIS A 110 3.06 -16.05 5.44
N LEU A 111 3.14 -15.21 4.40
CA LEU A 111 2.10 -14.24 4.05
C LEU A 111 0.84 -14.95 3.57
N PHE A 112 -0.30 -14.52 4.09
CA PHE A 112 -1.65 -14.90 3.66
C PHE A 112 -1.80 -14.85 2.13
N ASP A 113 -2.50 -15.83 1.59
CA ASP A 113 -2.92 -15.78 0.19
C ASP A 113 -3.95 -14.66 -0.03
N ASP A 114 -4.18 -14.26 -1.28
CA ASP A 114 -4.91 -13.01 -1.61
C ASP A 114 -6.30 -12.91 -0.97
N ASP A 115 -7.06 -14.02 -0.95
CA ASP A 115 -8.42 -14.08 -0.39
C ASP A 115 -8.49 -14.64 1.05
N GLN A 116 -7.34 -14.95 1.65
CA GLN A 116 -7.27 -15.50 3.01
C GLN A 116 -7.64 -14.41 4.03
N LYS A 117 -8.52 -14.76 4.98
CA LYS A 117 -9.00 -13.83 6.01
C LYS A 117 -8.45 -14.13 7.40
N GLU A 118 -8.14 -15.38 7.67
CA GLU A 118 -7.74 -15.88 8.98
C GLU A 118 -6.43 -16.67 8.84
N PRO A 119 -5.60 -16.76 9.90
CA PRO A 119 -4.34 -17.49 9.84
C PRO A 119 -4.56 -19.00 9.69
N ILE A 120 -3.86 -19.61 8.73
CA ILE A 120 -3.99 -21.04 8.43
C ILE A 120 -2.59 -21.66 8.28
N GLY A 121 -2.22 -22.53 9.23
CA GLY A 121 -0.95 -23.26 9.17
C GLY A 121 0.27 -22.33 9.10
N GLU A 122 1.11 -22.50 8.07
CA GLU A 122 2.28 -21.65 7.84
C GLU A 122 1.90 -20.24 7.33
N LYS A 123 0.68 -20.05 6.83
CA LYS A 123 0.19 -18.78 6.31
C LYS A 123 -0.43 -17.96 7.45
N PHE A 124 0.40 -17.46 8.35
CA PHE A 124 -0.04 -16.75 9.56
C PHE A 124 0.14 -15.23 9.50
N MET A 125 0.90 -14.68 8.54
CA MET A 125 1.08 -13.24 8.41
C MET A 125 0.00 -12.63 7.54
N SER A 126 -0.87 -11.78 8.09
CA SER A 126 -1.91 -11.09 7.32
C SER A 126 -1.36 -9.93 6.49
N GLY A 127 -0.27 -9.31 6.91
CA GLY A 127 0.40 -8.25 6.17
C GLY A 127 1.70 -7.84 6.83
N PHE A 128 2.55 -7.14 6.09
CA PHE A 128 3.81 -6.64 6.62
C PHE A 128 4.24 -5.34 5.95
N PHE A 129 5.14 -4.65 6.63
CA PHE A 129 5.76 -3.40 6.21
C PHE A 129 7.26 -3.50 6.48
N VAL A 130 8.09 -3.38 5.45
CA VAL A 130 9.52 -3.65 5.53
C VAL A 130 10.36 -2.58 4.84
N LEU A 131 11.56 -2.36 5.35
CA LEU A 131 12.62 -1.69 4.64
C LEU A 131 13.44 -2.76 3.90
N ILE A 132 13.47 -2.66 2.57
CA ILE A 132 14.25 -3.55 1.71
C ILE A 132 15.44 -2.82 1.09
N LYS A 133 16.47 -3.58 0.76
CA LYS A 133 17.55 -3.18 -0.13
C LYS A 133 17.47 -3.99 -1.41
N ILE A 134 17.13 -3.34 -2.52
CA ILE A 134 17.11 -3.98 -3.83
C ILE A 134 18.54 -4.28 -4.26
N THR A 135 18.81 -5.53 -4.63
CA THR A 135 20.14 -6.01 -5.03
C THR A 135 20.21 -6.31 -6.51
N GLU A 136 19.11 -6.75 -7.12
CA GLU A 136 19.03 -7.07 -8.54
C GLU A 136 17.64 -6.73 -9.12
N ILE A 137 17.61 -6.30 -10.37
CA ILE A 137 16.39 -6.00 -11.14
C ILE A 137 16.37 -6.87 -12.39
N GLY A 138 15.51 -7.89 -12.42
CA GLY A 138 15.41 -8.81 -13.57
C GLY A 138 14.74 -8.19 -14.80
N ILE A 139 13.79 -7.27 -14.62
CA ILE A 139 13.01 -6.69 -15.72
C ILE A 139 13.03 -5.16 -15.63
N HIS A 140 13.61 -4.53 -16.64
CA HIS A 140 13.63 -3.08 -16.81
C HIS A 140 12.33 -2.63 -17.46
N ARG A 141 11.48 -1.93 -16.69
CA ARG A 141 10.19 -1.44 -17.17
C ARG A 141 10.32 0.01 -17.64
N HIS A 142 9.61 0.37 -18.69
CA HIS A 142 9.44 1.77 -19.12
C HIS A 142 8.72 2.62 -18.07
N PHE A 143 7.88 1.96 -17.27
CA PHE A 143 7.26 2.48 -16.05
C PHE A 143 7.72 1.61 -14.88
N PRO A 144 8.90 1.87 -14.29
CA PRO A 144 9.40 1.13 -13.13
C PRO A 144 8.38 1.18 -11.99
N LEU A 145 8.25 0.11 -11.23
CA LEU A 145 7.50 0.08 -9.98
C LEU A 145 8.34 0.61 -8.81
N ILE A 146 9.66 0.46 -8.90
CA ILE A 146 10.63 0.96 -7.92
C ILE A 146 10.49 2.47 -7.73
N VAL A 147 10.51 2.89 -6.46
CA VAL A 147 10.53 4.29 -6.05
C VAL A 147 11.85 4.59 -5.35
N CYS A 148 12.67 5.44 -5.96
CA CYS A 148 13.91 5.96 -5.38
C CYS A 148 13.59 7.23 -4.58
N ASP A 149 13.40 7.08 -3.27
CA ASP A 149 13.24 8.22 -2.37
C ASP A 149 14.60 8.92 -2.16
N PRO A 150 14.76 10.20 -2.55
CA PRO A 150 16.03 10.93 -2.40
C PRO A 150 16.45 11.14 -0.94
N GLU A 151 15.51 11.15 0.02
CA GLU A 151 15.87 11.27 1.44
C GLU A 151 16.46 9.97 1.97
N LEU A 152 15.99 8.84 1.45
CA LEU A 152 16.47 7.51 1.82
C LEU A 152 17.72 7.09 1.04
N ASN A 153 17.88 7.62 -0.18
CA ASN A 153 18.97 7.30 -1.10
C ASN A 153 19.63 8.58 -1.64
N PRO A 154 20.23 9.41 -0.77
CA PRO A 154 20.77 10.72 -1.16
C PRO A 154 21.91 10.64 -2.18
N GLU A 155 22.59 9.49 -2.27
CA GLU A 155 23.64 9.22 -3.24
C GLU A 155 23.11 8.91 -4.64
N LEU A 156 21.83 8.55 -4.77
CA LEU A 156 21.21 8.20 -6.04
C LEU A 156 20.63 9.44 -6.71
N ASN A 157 21.36 10.01 -7.67
CA ASN A 157 20.89 11.13 -8.49
C ASN A 157 20.04 10.63 -9.68
N VAL A 158 18.93 9.97 -9.39
CA VAL A 158 18.01 9.39 -10.38
C VAL A 158 16.58 9.90 -10.18
N PRO A 159 15.71 9.84 -11.20
CA PRO A 159 14.30 10.16 -11.03
C PRO A 159 13.64 9.28 -9.95
N ARG A 160 12.60 9.83 -9.31
CA ARG A 160 11.87 9.13 -8.24
C ARG A 160 11.31 7.77 -8.68
N SER A 161 10.91 7.59 -9.94
CA SER A 161 10.60 6.27 -10.50
C SER A 161 11.70 5.86 -11.48
N SER A 162 12.52 4.87 -11.10
CA SER A 162 13.70 4.47 -11.87
C SER A 162 13.98 2.97 -11.72
N ASN A 163 14.53 2.34 -12.75
CA ASN A 163 15.08 0.98 -12.64
C ASN A 163 16.46 1.04 -11.96
N THR A 164 16.48 1.34 -10.67
CA THR A 164 17.72 1.52 -9.90
C THR A 164 17.64 0.73 -8.60
N CYS A 165 18.68 -0.02 -8.27
CA CYS A 165 18.80 -0.68 -6.99
C CYS A 165 18.91 0.38 -5.88
N CYS A 166 17.99 0.36 -4.94
CA CYS A 166 17.88 1.34 -3.86
C CYS A 166 17.38 0.70 -2.56
N LEU A 167 17.45 1.46 -1.48
CA LEU A 167 16.66 1.25 -0.29
C LEU A 167 15.23 1.72 -0.54
N MET A 168 14.25 0.93 -0.09
CA MET A 168 12.83 1.23 -0.28
C MET A 168 12.01 0.69 0.89
N TYR A 169 11.12 1.52 1.43
CA TYR A 169 10.07 1.06 2.34
C TYR A 169 8.89 0.54 1.53
N VAL A 170 8.44 -0.68 1.80
CA VAL A 170 7.37 -1.35 1.05
C VAL A 170 6.43 -2.08 1.99
N ASP A 171 5.14 -2.07 1.64
CA ASP A 171 4.18 -3.05 2.15
C ASP A 171 4.29 -4.38 1.39
N HIS A 172 3.54 -5.38 1.85
CA HIS A 172 3.55 -6.70 1.23
C HIS A 172 3.05 -6.71 -0.21
N ILE A 173 2.06 -5.88 -0.56
CA ILE A 173 1.51 -5.78 -1.92
C ILE A 173 2.59 -5.26 -2.88
N THR A 174 3.26 -4.19 -2.47
CA THR A 174 4.33 -3.56 -3.24
C THR A 174 5.50 -4.52 -3.43
N LEU A 175 5.89 -5.27 -2.39
CA LEU A 175 6.95 -6.26 -2.50
C LEU A 175 6.56 -7.41 -3.45
N GLN A 176 5.34 -7.93 -3.36
CA GLN A 176 4.83 -8.94 -4.29
C GLN A 176 4.88 -8.46 -5.74
N ASP A 177 4.46 -7.21 -5.99
CA ASP A 177 4.46 -6.62 -7.33
C ASP A 177 5.87 -6.39 -7.88
N LEU A 178 6.81 -5.93 -7.04
CA LEU A 178 8.23 -5.76 -7.41
C LEU A 178 8.84 -7.10 -7.83
N ILE A 179 8.59 -8.17 -7.08
CA ILE A 179 9.09 -9.51 -7.40
C ILE A 179 8.43 -10.02 -8.69
N LYS A 180 7.11 -9.98 -8.76
CA LYS A 180 6.33 -10.57 -9.86
C LYS A 180 6.54 -9.84 -11.19
N TYR A 181 6.49 -8.51 -11.17
CA TYR A 181 6.47 -7.72 -12.40
C TYR A 181 7.81 -7.08 -12.73
N GLN A 182 8.74 -6.94 -11.79
CA GLN A 182 10.09 -6.45 -12.08
C GLN A 182 11.21 -7.45 -11.83
N GLY A 183 10.90 -8.66 -11.34
CA GLY A 183 11.93 -9.67 -11.05
C GLY A 183 12.95 -9.16 -10.05
N VAL A 184 12.51 -8.36 -9.08
CA VAL A 184 13.38 -7.79 -8.05
C VAL A 184 13.88 -8.88 -7.12
N LYS A 185 15.19 -8.88 -6.85
CA LYS A 185 15.79 -9.56 -5.70
C LYS A 185 16.19 -8.49 -4.68
N CYS A 186 15.95 -8.77 -3.41
CA CYS A 186 16.23 -7.82 -2.34
C CYS A 186 16.55 -8.51 -1.01
N GLU A 187 17.23 -7.76 -0.15
CA GLU A 187 17.46 -8.08 1.25
C GLU A 187 16.41 -7.36 2.11
N VAL A 188 15.79 -8.06 3.06
CA VAL A 188 14.90 -7.46 4.04
C VAL A 188 15.73 -7.02 5.23
N LEU A 189 15.70 -5.73 5.57
CA LEU A 189 16.57 -5.17 6.62
C LEU A 189 15.90 -5.11 7.99
N GLN A 190 14.62 -4.74 8.01
CA GLN A 190 13.80 -4.62 9.21
C GLN A 190 12.34 -4.41 8.82
N GLY A 191 11.42 -4.65 9.74
CA GLY A 191 10.02 -4.35 9.50
C GLY A 191 9.09 -4.74 10.63
N TYR A 192 7.81 -4.55 10.35
CA TYR A 192 6.70 -4.98 11.18
C TYR A 192 5.82 -5.95 10.41
N TYR A 193 5.23 -6.91 11.09
CA TYR A 193 4.22 -7.80 10.53
C TYR A 193 2.98 -7.83 11.43
N TYR A 194 1.86 -8.24 10.82
CA TYR A 194 0.60 -8.51 11.50
C TYR A 194 0.27 -9.99 11.35
N ASP A 195 -0.27 -10.58 12.40
CA ASP A 195 -0.74 -11.99 12.44
C ASP A 195 -2.18 -12.13 12.92
N GLY A 196 -2.92 -11.01 13.01
CA GLY A 196 -4.37 -11.02 13.13
C GLY A 196 -5.07 -11.29 11.81
N ASN A 197 -6.40 -11.26 11.81
CA ASN A 197 -7.20 -11.46 10.60
C ASN A 197 -7.10 -10.26 9.63
N ARG A 198 -7.58 -10.47 8.40
CA ARG A 198 -7.89 -9.40 7.44
C ARG A 198 -9.37 -9.09 7.48
N ASP A 199 -9.74 -7.87 7.82
CA ASP A 199 -11.13 -7.42 7.76
C ASP A 199 -11.43 -6.76 6.41
N ILE A 200 -12.49 -7.25 5.75
CA ILE A 200 -12.90 -6.85 4.40
C ILE A 200 -14.10 -5.90 4.41
N ARG A 201 -14.63 -5.51 5.57
CA ARG A 201 -15.78 -4.57 5.66
C ARG A 201 -15.58 -3.28 4.87
N ILE A 202 -14.33 -2.81 4.77
CA ILE A 202 -13.98 -1.62 3.99
C ILE A 202 -14.39 -1.73 2.50
N ARG A 203 -14.49 -2.96 1.99
CA ARG A 203 -14.89 -3.24 0.61
C ARG A 203 -16.36 -2.96 0.37
N ASP A 204 -17.21 -3.18 1.37
CA ASP A 204 -18.66 -3.03 1.24
C ASP A 204 -19.05 -1.55 1.26
N GLU A 205 -18.47 -0.76 2.17
CA GLU A 205 -18.65 0.70 2.18
C GLU A 205 -18.19 1.37 0.88
N SER A 206 -17.16 0.83 0.23
CA SER A 206 -16.66 1.39 -1.03
C SER A 206 -17.58 1.11 -2.22
N LYS A 207 -18.40 0.06 -2.17
CA LYS A 207 -19.36 -0.27 -3.25
C LYS A 207 -20.63 0.57 -3.16
N GLU A 208 -21.00 1.04 -1.97
CA GLU A 208 -22.17 1.91 -1.79
C GLU A 208 -21.95 3.35 -2.31
N VAL A 209 -20.67 3.74 -2.47
CA VAL A 209 -20.27 5.12 -2.81
C VAL A 209 -19.89 5.29 -4.29
N VAL A 210 -19.77 4.20 -5.06
CA VAL A 210 -19.37 4.20 -6.49
C VAL A 210 -20.56 4.01 -7.42
#